data_AF-A0AAU6WZX8-F1
#
_entry.id   AF-A0AAU6WZX8-F1
#
_cell.length_a   1.000
_cell.length_b   1.000
_cell.length_c   1.000
_cell.angle_alpha   90.00
_cell.angle_beta   90.00
_cell.angle_gamma   90.00
#
_symmetry.space_group_name_H-M   'P 1'
#
loop_
_entity.id
_entity.type
_entity.pdbx_description
1 polymer ?
#
loop_
_entity_poly.entity_id
_entity_poly.type
_entity_poly.pdbx_seq_one_letter_code
_entity_poly.pdbx_strand_id
1 'polypeptide(L)'
;MKTSNKILLAAVLIVVAYTVGYDFALKAEYDKGAYKNKFYRMTEFKVSNFDSISHNTTNIAGVKIEQGDKYGVWVDDNMKDQVKIEQQGTTLNINCDTTKDLRRRPYYASIVITCPKLKGLSTHQLKTAHDEDNANGDGRIEIIGLNQTVPLSITADKGVDILLSKNKLGMLNVNLGTAKDRAELFIYNSNSIQVANLQLKGRSQLNLDNPTIVKGNYHFGDSTMVTLSGQALKLVPQQ
;
A
#
# COMPACT_ATOMS: atom_id res chain seq x y z
N MET A 1 -8.27 12.26 60.57
CA MET A 1 -8.80 11.68 59.31
C MET A 1 -8.94 10.17 59.45
N LYS A 2 -10.09 9.60 59.08
CA LYS A 2 -10.30 8.14 59.01
C LYS A 2 -9.32 7.52 58.00
N THR A 3 -8.89 6.28 58.23
CA THR A 3 -7.97 5.54 57.35
C THR A 3 -8.48 5.48 55.91
N SER A 4 -9.79 5.34 55.72
CA SER A 4 -10.47 5.41 54.42
C SER A 4 -10.15 6.70 53.64
N ASN A 5 -10.13 7.84 54.32
CA ASN A 5 -9.87 9.14 53.68
C ASN A 5 -8.39 9.29 53.30
N LYS A 6 -7.49 8.65 54.05
CA LYS A 6 -6.06 8.62 53.72
C LYS A 6 -5.79 7.77 52.48
N ILE A 7 -6.44 6.61 52.36
CA ILE A 7 -6.32 5.72 51.19
C ILE A 7 -6.89 6.38 49.94
N LEU A 8 -8.08 6.98 50.03
CA LEU A 8 -8.69 7.70 48.91
C LEU A 8 -7.79 8.85 48.42
N LEU A 9 -7.25 9.66 49.34
CA LEU A 9 -6.35 10.75 49.00
C LEU A 9 -5.07 10.25 48.30
N ALA A 10 -4.49 9.15 48.79
CA ALA A 10 -3.31 8.55 48.16
C ALA A 10 -3.59 8.05 46.74
N ALA A 11 -4.74 7.38 46.53
CA ALA A 11 -5.13 6.92 45.20
C ALA A 11 -5.32 8.08 44.21
N VAL A 12 -5.96 9.17 44.64
CA VAL A 12 -6.12 10.38 43.82
C VAL A 12 -4.76 10.99 43.47
N LEU A 13 -3.84 11.08 44.43
CA LEU A 13 -2.49 11.61 44.19
C LEU A 13 -1.71 10.76 43.17
N ILE A 14 -1.83 9.43 43.25
CA ILE A 14 -1.18 8.52 42.28
C ILE A 14 -1.75 8.74 40.88
N VAL A 15 -3.08 8.83 40.74
CA VAL A 15 -3.72 9.07 39.44
C VAL A 15 -3.26 10.42 38.86
N VAL A 16 -3.28 11.49 39.66
CA VAL A 16 -2.83 12.81 39.22
C VAL A 16 -1.36 12.79 38.80
N ALA A 17 -0.49 12.16 39.60
CA ALA A 17 0.93 12.03 39.25
C ALA A 17 1.14 11.24 37.96
N TYR A 18 0.37 10.17 37.75
CA TYR A 18 0.42 9.36 36.53
C TYR A 18 -0.04 10.16 35.30
N THR A 19 -1.16 10.88 35.40
CA THR A 19 -1.66 11.71 34.29
C THR A 19 -0.68 12.83 33.95
N VAL A 20 -0.14 13.53 34.94
CA VAL A 20 0.86 14.58 34.71
C VAL A 20 2.12 14.00 34.07
N GLY A 21 2.62 12.87 34.57
CA GLY A 21 3.77 12.19 33.99
C GLY A 21 3.52 11.73 32.55
N TYR A 22 2.32 11.22 32.27
CA TYR A 22 1.91 10.79 30.94
C TYR A 22 1.82 11.96 29.95
N ASP A 23 1.23 13.09 30.37
CA ASP A 23 1.14 14.30 29.55
C ASP A 23 2.52 14.88 29.24
N PHE A 24 3.43 14.90 30.22
CA PHE A 24 4.81 15.32 29.97
C PHE A 24 5.54 14.37 29.01
N ALA A 25 5.32 13.05 29.12
CA ALA A 25 5.90 12.08 28.20
C ALA A 25 5.35 12.26 26.77
N LEU A 26 4.03 12.43 26.61
CA LEU A 26 3.41 12.71 25.31
C LEU A 26 3.90 14.02 24.71
N LYS A 27 3.99 15.08 25.53
CA LYS A 27 4.50 16.37 25.09
C LYS A 27 5.97 16.27 24.67
N ALA A 28 6.80 15.55 25.42
CA ALA A 28 8.19 15.32 25.04
C ALA A 28 8.30 14.56 23.70
N GLU A 29 7.49 13.53 23.47
CA GLU A 29 7.44 12.83 22.17
C GLU A 29 6.92 13.71 21.03
N TYR A 30 5.92 14.56 21.31
CA TYR A 30 5.42 15.54 20.35
C TYR A 30 6.50 16.58 20.00
N ASP A 31 7.18 17.14 21.00
CA ASP A 31 8.20 18.17 20.83
C ASP A 31 9.44 17.64 20.09
N LYS A 32 9.73 16.32 20.14
CA LYS A 32 10.73 15.68 19.27
C LYS A 32 10.42 15.82 17.78
N GLY A 33 9.16 16.10 17.42
CA GLY A 33 8.72 16.25 16.03
C GLY A 33 8.79 14.97 15.21
N ALA A 34 9.03 13.82 15.86
CA ALA A 34 9.19 12.53 15.20
C ALA A 34 7.92 12.12 14.42
N TYR A 35 6.75 12.58 14.86
CA TYR A 35 5.47 12.41 14.14
C TYR A 35 5.45 13.06 12.74
N LYS A 36 6.32 14.04 12.47
CA LYS A 36 6.47 14.64 11.14
C LYS A 36 7.35 13.80 10.21
N ASN A 37 8.16 12.90 10.77
CA ASN A 37 8.98 12.01 9.96
C ASN A 37 8.09 10.91 9.38
N LYS A 38 7.90 10.94 8.06
CA LYS A 38 7.13 9.92 7.33
C LYS A 38 7.70 8.50 7.44
N PHE A 39 8.95 8.36 7.89
CA PHE A 39 9.64 7.08 8.13
C PHE A 39 9.80 6.76 9.62
N TYR A 40 9.00 7.38 10.50
CA TYR A 40 9.03 7.08 11.92
C TYR A 40 8.80 5.59 12.19
N ARG A 41 9.67 4.97 13.01
CA ARG A 41 9.69 3.53 13.32
C ARG A 41 9.83 2.62 12.10
N MET A 42 10.62 3.07 11.12
CA MET A 42 10.98 2.24 9.98
C MET A 42 12.49 2.07 9.87
N THR A 43 12.91 0.88 9.48
CA THR A 43 14.30 0.55 9.15
C THR A 43 14.51 0.70 7.64
N GLU A 44 15.55 1.45 7.26
CA GLU A 44 15.94 1.64 5.86
C GLU A 44 16.75 0.43 5.33
N PHE A 45 16.42 -0.01 4.12
CA PHE A 45 17.15 -1.02 3.36
C PHE A 45 17.89 -0.33 2.22
N LYS A 46 19.21 -0.56 2.14
CA LYS A 46 20.08 0.04 1.13
C LYS A 46 19.82 -0.62 -0.23
N VAL A 47 19.18 0.12 -1.13
CA VAL A 47 18.89 -0.28 -2.51
C VAL A 47 19.15 0.90 -3.46
N SER A 48 19.34 0.64 -4.75
CA SER A 48 19.61 1.70 -5.71
C SER A 48 19.25 1.29 -7.14
N ASN A 49 18.96 2.24 -8.02
CA ASN A 49 18.83 1.98 -9.47
C ASN A 49 17.80 0.89 -9.85
N PHE A 50 16.75 0.70 -9.05
CA PHE A 50 15.62 -0.14 -9.43
C PHE A 50 14.56 0.66 -10.17
N ASP A 51 13.86 0.04 -11.10
CA ASP A 51 12.69 0.62 -11.76
C ASP A 51 11.51 -0.35 -11.85
N SER A 52 11.67 -1.54 -11.27
CA SER A 52 10.64 -2.57 -11.22
C SER A 52 10.55 -3.14 -9.81
N ILE A 53 9.35 -3.53 -9.38
CA ILE A 53 9.09 -4.11 -8.07
C ILE A 53 8.32 -5.42 -8.26
N SER A 54 8.82 -6.51 -7.68
CA SER A 54 8.10 -7.77 -7.53
C SER A 54 7.73 -7.96 -6.07
N HIS A 55 6.45 -7.88 -5.77
CA HIS A 55 5.94 -8.03 -4.41
C HIS A 55 5.22 -9.36 -4.26
N ASN A 56 5.91 -10.33 -3.64
CA ASN A 56 5.45 -11.72 -3.59
C ASN A 56 4.72 -12.07 -2.29
N THR A 57 4.29 -11.05 -1.54
CA THR A 57 3.73 -11.17 -0.20
C THR A 57 2.59 -10.19 0.06
N THR A 58 1.78 -9.93 -0.96
CA THR A 58 0.71 -8.91 -0.90
C THR A 58 -0.24 -9.07 0.27
N ASN A 59 -0.60 -10.31 0.61
CA ASN A 59 -1.47 -10.64 1.74
C ASN A 59 -0.84 -10.42 3.12
N ILE A 60 0.47 -10.18 3.20
CA ILE A 60 1.20 -10.05 4.48
C ILE A 60 1.65 -8.60 4.70
N ALA A 61 2.17 -7.93 3.68
CA ALA A 61 2.71 -6.58 3.79
C ALA A 61 2.01 -5.63 2.82
N GLY A 62 1.60 -4.45 3.29
CA GLY A 62 1.13 -3.37 2.42
C GLY A 62 2.31 -2.54 1.92
N VAL A 63 2.24 -2.04 0.68
CA VAL A 63 3.32 -1.24 0.09
C VAL A 63 2.80 0.13 -0.33
N LYS A 64 3.50 1.19 0.07
CA LYS A 64 3.32 2.53 -0.47
C LYS A 64 4.52 2.87 -1.35
N ILE A 65 4.27 3.17 -2.62
CA ILE A 65 5.29 3.55 -3.61
C ILE A 65 5.07 5.02 -3.94
N GLU A 66 6.08 5.85 -3.71
CA GLU A 66 6.02 7.28 -3.97
C GLU A 66 7.19 7.76 -4.82
N GLN A 67 6.94 8.81 -5.63
CA GLN A 67 8.04 9.44 -6.37
C GLN A 67 8.99 10.14 -5.41
N GLY A 68 10.29 9.98 -5.63
CA GLY A 68 11.32 10.73 -4.92
C GLY A 68 12.62 10.78 -5.70
N ASP A 69 13.45 11.79 -5.43
CA ASP A 69 14.73 11.98 -6.12
C ASP A 69 15.76 10.88 -5.80
N LYS A 70 15.52 10.12 -4.73
CA LYS A 70 16.39 9.06 -4.24
C LYS A 70 15.65 7.74 -4.18
N TYR A 71 16.40 6.68 -4.44
CA TYR A 71 16.00 5.31 -4.15
C TYR A 71 16.02 5.08 -2.65
N GLY A 72 15.00 4.42 -2.14
CA GLY A 72 14.98 3.98 -0.75
C GLY A 72 13.81 3.06 -0.47
N VAL A 73 14.02 2.16 0.48
CA VAL A 73 13.00 1.23 0.97
C VAL A 73 13.04 1.28 2.49
N TRP A 74 11.89 1.54 3.09
CA TRP A 74 11.72 1.58 4.54
C TRP A 74 10.69 0.53 4.92
N VAL A 75 11.01 -0.29 5.91
CA VAL A 75 10.11 -1.33 6.42
C VAL A 75 9.83 -1.03 7.89
N ASP A 76 8.57 -1.10 8.29
CA ASP A 76 8.14 -0.94 9.67
C ASP A 76 8.95 -1.86 10.61
N ASP A 77 9.41 -1.32 11.74
CA ASP A 77 10.26 -2.03 12.69
C ASP A 77 9.62 -3.30 13.24
N ASN A 78 8.28 -3.40 13.23
CA ASN A 78 7.55 -4.57 13.68
C ASN A 78 7.51 -5.69 12.61
N MET A 79 7.92 -5.42 11.37
CA MET A 79 7.92 -6.35 10.24
C MET A 79 9.29 -6.59 9.61
N LYS A 80 10.31 -5.80 9.95
CA LYS A 80 11.65 -5.89 9.33
C LYS A 80 12.29 -7.28 9.40
N ASP A 81 12.03 -8.05 10.46
CA ASP A 81 12.58 -9.40 10.63
C ASP A 81 11.74 -10.47 9.91
N GLN A 82 10.60 -10.09 9.35
CA GLN A 82 9.66 -10.94 8.61
C GLN A 82 9.72 -10.69 7.10
N VAL A 83 10.23 -9.53 6.67
CA VAL A 83 10.31 -9.13 5.27
C VAL A 83 11.75 -9.25 4.79
N LYS A 84 11.93 -9.83 3.60
CA LYS A 84 13.21 -9.91 2.89
C LYS A 84 13.13 -8.98 1.68
N ILE A 85 13.95 -7.94 1.71
CA ILE A 85 14.12 -6.99 0.60
C ILE A 85 15.41 -7.35 -0.13
N GLU A 86 15.28 -7.77 -1.38
CA GLU A 86 16.41 -8.19 -2.21
C GLU A 86 16.35 -7.46 -3.54
N GLN A 87 17.50 -7.05 -4.06
CA GLN A 87 17.57 -6.43 -5.38
C GLN A 87 18.28 -7.37 -6.36
N GLN A 88 17.65 -7.62 -7.51
CA GLN A 88 18.21 -8.40 -8.61
C GLN A 88 18.18 -7.54 -9.87
N GLY A 89 19.34 -7.05 -10.30
CA GLY A 89 19.41 -6.08 -11.40
C GLY A 89 18.63 -4.80 -11.06
N THR A 90 17.66 -4.44 -11.92
CA THR A 90 16.78 -3.28 -11.71
C THR A 90 15.45 -3.62 -11.05
N THR A 91 15.29 -4.86 -10.54
CA THR A 91 14.08 -5.33 -9.87
C THR A 91 14.30 -5.44 -8.37
N LEU A 92 13.40 -4.81 -7.61
CA LEU A 92 13.29 -4.96 -6.17
C LEU A 92 12.31 -6.09 -5.85
N ASN A 93 12.80 -7.15 -5.22
CA ASN A 93 12.00 -8.27 -4.76
C ASN A 93 11.65 -8.10 -3.28
N ILE A 94 10.36 -8.20 -2.99
CA ILE A 94 9.80 -8.13 -1.64
C ILE A 94 9.22 -9.51 -1.34
N ASN A 95 9.86 -10.19 -0.41
CA ASN A 95 9.51 -11.53 0.06
C ASN A 95 9.27 -11.50 1.58
N CYS A 96 8.76 -12.59 2.14
CA CYS A 96 8.64 -12.77 3.58
C CYS A 96 9.37 -14.03 4.01
N ASP A 97 9.86 -14.03 5.24
CA ASP A 97 10.41 -15.21 5.88
C ASP A 97 9.28 -16.08 6.43
N THR A 98 8.98 -17.16 5.70
CA THR A 98 7.94 -18.13 6.08
C THR A 98 8.26 -18.92 7.36
N THR A 99 9.48 -18.81 7.89
CA THR A 99 9.85 -19.43 9.18
C THR A 99 9.39 -18.60 10.39
N LYS A 100 8.97 -17.35 10.18
CA LYS A 100 8.48 -16.45 11.22
C LYS A 100 6.97 -16.55 11.37
N ASP A 101 6.45 -16.07 12.51
CA ASP A 101 5.01 -15.95 12.71
C ASP A 101 4.44 -14.80 11.85
N LEU A 102 3.74 -15.18 10.78
CA LEU A 102 3.12 -14.27 9.80
C LEU A 102 1.63 -14.00 10.10
N ARG A 103 1.11 -14.36 11.29
CA ARG A 103 -0.31 -14.14 11.65
C ARG A 103 -0.73 -12.67 11.74
N ARG A 104 0.20 -11.73 11.53
CA ARG A 104 -0.11 -10.30 11.51
C ARG A 104 -0.79 -9.95 10.19
N ARG A 105 -1.98 -9.35 10.30
CA ARG A 105 -2.70 -8.78 9.16
C ARG A 105 -1.87 -7.67 8.51
N PRO A 106 -1.97 -7.48 7.18
CA PRO A 106 -1.26 -6.41 6.50
C PRO A 106 -1.64 -5.06 7.12
N TYR A 107 -0.67 -4.41 7.75
CA TYR A 107 -0.84 -3.04 8.21
C TYR A 107 -0.66 -2.11 7.01
N TYR A 108 -1.51 -1.09 6.92
CA TYR A 108 -1.41 -0.09 5.87
C TYR A 108 -0.01 0.57 5.89
N ALA A 109 0.65 0.61 4.74
CA ALA A 109 1.99 1.18 4.53
C ALA A 109 3.13 0.56 5.39
N SER A 110 3.10 -0.75 5.65
CA SER A 110 4.21 -1.43 6.36
C SER A 110 5.54 -1.38 5.60
N ILE A 111 5.50 -1.16 4.29
CA ILE A 111 6.67 -0.89 3.46
C ILE A 111 6.44 0.43 2.70
N VAL A 112 7.42 1.33 2.74
CA VAL A 112 7.44 2.56 1.94
C VAL A 112 8.62 2.50 0.99
N ILE A 113 8.38 2.79 -0.29
CA ILE A 113 9.37 2.72 -1.37
C ILE A 113 9.39 4.08 -2.06
N THR A 114 10.58 4.69 -2.15
CA THR A 114 10.79 5.91 -2.94
C THR A 114 11.64 5.57 -4.16
N CYS A 115 11.23 6.07 -5.33
CA CYS A 115 12.04 5.95 -6.54
C CYS A 115 11.77 7.11 -7.52
N PRO A 116 12.73 7.48 -8.38
CA PRO A 116 12.51 8.54 -9.37
C PRO A 116 11.47 8.18 -10.43
N LYS A 117 11.38 6.89 -10.78
CA LYS A 117 10.47 6.32 -11.78
C LYS A 117 10.16 4.87 -11.47
N LEU A 118 8.98 4.41 -11.90
CA LEU A 118 8.54 3.03 -11.79
C LEU A 118 8.04 2.54 -13.15
N LYS A 119 8.72 1.55 -13.74
CA LYS A 119 8.30 0.89 -14.98
C LYS A 119 7.40 -0.31 -14.74
N GLY A 120 7.64 -1.05 -13.66
CA GLY A 120 6.99 -2.34 -13.44
C GLY A 120 6.58 -2.58 -12.00
N LEU A 121 5.37 -3.10 -11.82
CA LEU A 121 4.90 -3.68 -10.56
C LEU A 121 4.30 -5.05 -10.86
N SER A 122 4.87 -6.11 -10.31
CA SER A 122 4.27 -7.45 -10.28
C SER A 122 3.90 -7.82 -8.86
N THR A 123 2.74 -8.44 -8.67
CA THR A 123 2.25 -8.78 -7.34
C THR A 123 1.76 -10.21 -7.27
N HIS A 124 2.23 -10.94 -6.27
CA HIS A 124 1.81 -12.31 -5.99
C HIS A 124 1.47 -12.45 -4.51
N GLN A 125 0.44 -13.24 -4.23
CA GLN A 125 0.12 -13.62 -2.86
C GLN A 125 1.10 -14.67 -2.37
N LEU A 126 1.58 -14.54 -1.14
CA LEU A 126 2.35 -15.60 -0.50
C LEU A 126 1.43 -16.76 -0.18
N LYS A 127 1.76 -17.95 -0.70
CA LYS A 127 1.06 -19.18 -0.35
C LYS A 127 1.63 -19.75 0.95
N THR A 128 0.82 -19.89 1.98
CA THR A 128 1.23 -20.53 3.25
C THR A 128 0.51 -21.86 3.44
N ALA A 129 1.10 -22.79 4.20
CA ALA A 129 0.51 -24.10 4.48
C ALA A 129 -0.84 -24.03 5.24
N HIS A 130 -1.18 -22.87 5.81
CA HIS A 130 -2.44 -22.61 6.53
C HIS A 130 -3.47 -21.81 5.70
N ASP A 131 -3.27 -21.71 4.37
CA ASP A 131 -4.09 -20.89 3.47
C ASP A 131 -5.55 -21.34 3.32
N GLU A 132 -5.94 -22.51 3.83
CA GLU A 132 -7.33 -22.97 3.75
C GLU A 132 -8.28 -22.17 4.65
N ASP A 133 -7.80 -21.56 5.74
CA ASP A 133 -8.66 -20.91 6.74
C ASP A 133 -8.56 -19.37 6.81
N ASN A 134 -7.54 -18.73 6.22
CA ASN A 134 -7.26 -17.30 6.47
C ASN A 134 -6.84 -16.45 5.26
N ALA A 135 -6.94 -16.96 4.03
CA ALA A 135 -6.49 -16.26 2.81
C ALA A 135 -7.37 -15.07 2.34
N ASN A 136 -8.15 -14.45 3.23
CA ASN A 136 -9.01 -13.29 2.96
C ASN A 136 -8.34 -11.93 3.30
N GLY A 137 -7.02 -11.92 3.47
CA GLY A 137 -6.28 -10.67 3.60
C GLY A 137 -6.07 -10.04 2.23
N ASP A 138 -6.96 -9.13 1.82
CA ASP A 138 -6.71 -8.28 0.66
C ASP A 138 -5.51 -7.37 0.97
N GLY A 139 -4.41 -7.61 0.26
CA GLY A 139 -3.21 -6.78 0.32
C GLY A 139 -3.48 -5.39 -0.24
N ARG A 140 -2.76 -4.37 0.22
CA ARG A 140 -2.94 -3.01 -0.30
C ARG A 140 -1.64 -2.41 -0.80
N ILE A 141 -1.66 -1.95 -2.04
CA ILE A 141 -0.56 -1.24 -2.67
C ILE A 141 -1.05 0.15 -3.08
N GLU A 142 -0.38 1.20 -2.63
CA GLU A 142 -0.63 2.56 -3.06
C GLU A 142 0.53 3.08 -3.90
N ILE A 143 0.22 3.64 -5.07
CA ILE A 143 1.18 4.28 -5.97
C ILE A 143 0.80 5.76 -6.05
N ILE A 144 1.64 6.61 -5.49
CA ILE A 144 1.33 8.03 -5.29
C ILE A 144 2.37 8.96 -5.91
N GLY A 145 1.86 9.97 -6.62
CA GLY A 145 2.65 11.12 -7.03
C GLY A 145 3.65 10.86 -8.15
N LEU A 146 3.59 9.73 -8.85
CA LEU A 146 4.46 9.46 -10.00
C LEU A 146 4.18 10.45 -11.13
N ASN A 147 5.20 11.20 -11.53
CA ASN A 147 5.18 12.06 -12.70
C ASN A 147 6.22 11.56 -13.71
N GLN A 148 5.77 10.82 -14.72
CA GLN A 148 6.64 10.15 -15.69
C GLN A 148 5.96 9.94 -17.04
N THR A 149 6.76 10.02 -18.11
CA THR A 149 6.33 9.67 -19.48
C THR A 149 6.59 8.20 -19.82
N VAL A 150 7.51 7.56 -19.09
CA VAL A 150 7.82 6.13 -19.25
C VAL A 150 6.58 5.30 -18.85
N PRO A 151 6.25 4.23 -19.61
CA PRO A 151 5.12 3.38 -19.28
C PRO A 151 5.26 2.73 -17.90
N LEU A 152 4.16 2.75 -17.13
CA LEU A 152 4.00 1.95 -15.93
C LEU A 152 3.18 0.71 -16.28
N SER A 153 3.75 -0.46 -16.07
CA SER A 153 3.09 -1.76 -16.23
C SER A 153 2.81 -2.38 -14.87
N ILE A 154 1.55 -2.75 -14.62
CA ILE A 154 1.08 -3.39 -13.40
C ILE A 154 0.51 -4.75 -13.74
N THR A 155 1.01 -5.81 -13.10
CA THR A 155 0.45 -7.16 -13.16
C THR A 155 0.12 -7.62 -11.76
N ALA A 156 -1.13 -7.99 -11.53
CA ALA A 156 -1.58 -8.40 -10.21
C ALA A 156 -2.57 -9.55 -10.28
N ASP A 157 -2.29 -10.61 -9.53
CA ASP A 157 -3.03 -11.87 -9.66
C ASP A 157 -4.28 -11.93 -8.79
N LYS A 158 -4.12 -11.95 -7.46
CA LYS A 158 -5.22 -12.17 -6.52
C LYS A 158 -5.03 -11.46 -5.18
N GLY A 159 -6.14 -11.10 -4.55
CA GLY A 159 -6.20 -10.62 -3.17
C GLY A 159 -5.37 -9.37 -2.95
N VAL A 160 -5.46 -8.41 -3.88
CA VAL A 160 -4.73 -7.15 -3.79
C VAL A 160 -5.56 -5.99 -4.33
N ASP A 161 -5.53 -4.90 -3.57
CA ASP A 161 -6.06 -3.60 -3.90
C ASP A 161 -4.90 -2.71 -4.34
N ILE A 162 -4.99 -2.18 -5.55
CA ILE A 162 -4.02 -1.25 -6.11
C ILE A 162 -4.66 0.11 -6.22
N LEU A 163 -4.08 1.10 -5.55
CA LEU A 163 -4.60 2.46 -5.49
C LEU A 163 -3.63 3.41 -6.17
N LEU A 164 -4.11 4.08 -7.22
CA LEU A 164 -3.36 5.14 -7.89
C LEU A 164 -3.88 6.49 -7.40
N SER A 165 -3.01 7.35 -6.88
CA SER A 165 -3.37 8.71 -6.46
C SER A 165 -2.33 9.74 -6.91
N LYS A 166 -2.78 10.93 -7.34
CA LYS A 166 -1.92 12.07 -7.71
C LYS A 166 -0.86 11.77 -8.79
N ASN A 167 -1.06 10.76 -9.64
CA ASN A 167 -0.09 10.40 -10.68
C ASN A 167 -0.33 11.17 -11.98
N LYS A 168 0.75 11.51 -12.69
CA LYS A 168 0.79 12.01 -14.06
C LYS A 168 1.56 11.00 -14.92
N LEU A 169 0.83 10.17 -15.66
CA LEU A 169 1.39 9.04 -16.40
C LEU A 169 1.24 9.23 -17.91
N GLY A 170 2.33 9.01 -18.65
CA GLY A 170 2.29 8.90 -20.11
C GLY A 170 1.55 7.65 -20.58
N MET A 171 1.82 6.50 -19.94
CA MET A 171 1.11 5.26 -20.26
C MET A 171 0.97 4.39 -19.02
N LEU A 172 -0.23 3.83 -18.84
CA LEU A 172 -0.55 2.85 -17.82
C LEU A 172 -1.01 1.56 -18.51
N ASN A 173 -0.30 0.46 -18.29
CA ASN A 173 -0.69 -0.88 -18.72
C ASN A 173 -1.04 -1.69 -17.48
N VAL A 174 -2.22 -2.28 -17.43
CA VAL A 174 -2.65 -3.12 -16.30
C VAL A 174 -3.16 -4.45 -16.80
N ASN A 175 -2.68 -5.53 -16.18
CA ASN A 175 -3.26 -6.87 -16.26
C ASN A 175 -3.64 -7.31 -14.83
N LEU A 176 -4.94 -7.28 -14.55
CA LEU A 176 -5.50 -7.47 -13.22
C LEU A 176 -6.33 -8.75 -13.17
N GLY A 177 -6.07 -9.58 -12.16
CA GLY A 177 -6.80 -10.81 -11.92
C GLY A 177 -6.31 -12.01 -12.70
N THR A 178 -6.79 -13.17 -12.27
CA THR A 178 -6.77 -14.42 -13.04
C THR A 178 -8.20 -14.77 -13.48
N ALA A 179 -8.39 -15.91 -14.15
CA ALA A 179 -9.74 -16.36 -14.53
C ALA A 179 -10.66 -16.64 -13.33
N LYS A 180 -10.10 -17.00 -12.15
CA LYS A 180 -10.88 -17.41 -10.97
C LYS A 180 -10.81 -16.41 -9.81
N ASP A 181 -9.78 -15.58 -9.80
CA ASP A 181 -9.47 -14.72 -8.66
C ASP A 181 -9.96 -13.28 -8.84
N ARG A 182 -9.96 -12.54 -7.74
CA ARG A 182 -10.26 -11.11 -7.68
C ARG A 182 -8.98 -10.34 -7.34
N ALA A 183 -8.77 -9.25 -8.06
CA ALA A 183 -7.91 -8.15 -7.65
C ALA A 183 -8.64 -6.83 -8.00
N GLU A 184 -8.26 -5.75 -7.34
CA GLU A 184 -8.98 -4.49 -7.45
C GLU A 184 -8.04 -3.33 -7.81
N LEU A 185 -8.48 -2.48 -8.71
CA LEU A 185 -7.78 -1.26 -9.12
C LEU A 185 -8.65 -0.05 -8.87
N PHE A 186 -8.13 0.88 -8.07
CA PHE A 186 -8.70 2.20 -7.86
C PHE A 186 -7.85 3.25 -8.58
N ILE A 187 -8.48 4.03 -9.46
CA ILE A 187 -7.87 5.20 -10.08
C ILE A 187 -8.65 6.44 -9.62
N TYR A 188 -8.09 7.19 -8.67
CA TYR A 188 -8.71 8.37 -8.10
C TYR A 188 -8.69 9.59 -9.04
N ASN A 189 -9.53 10.58 -8.75
CA ASN A 189 -9.69 11.82 -9.51
C ASN A 189 -8.41 12.64 -9.71
N SER A 190 -7.46 12.50 -8.79
CA SER A 190 -6.19 13.19 -8.79
C SER A 190 -5.20 12.67 -9.84
N ASN A 191 -5.54 11.61 -10.58
CA ASN A 191 -4.68 11.07 -11.63
C ASN A 191 -4.97 11.70 -13.00
N SER A 192 -3.89 11.89 -13.77
CA SER A 192 -3.91 12.26 -15.18
C SER A 192 -3.10 11.24 -15.98
N ILE A 193 -3.76 10.54 -16.91
CA ILE A 193 -3.18 9.44 -17.67
C ILE A 193 -3.41 9.71 -19.17
N GLN A 194 -2.35 9.75 -19.97
CA GLN A 194 -2.49 9.97 -21.42
C GLN A 194 -3.04 8.72 -22.11
N VAL A 195 -2.47 7.54 -21.84
CA VAL A 195 -2.95 6.28 -22.38
C VAL A 195 -3.13 5.24 -21.27
N ALA A 196 -4.32 4.66 -21.15
CA ALA A 196 -4.61 3.57 -20.23
C ALA A 196 -5.00 2.31 -21.02
N ASN A 197 -4.24 1.22 -20.87
CA ASN A 197 -4.57 -0.10 -21.41
C ASN A 197 -4.87 -1.02 -20.23
N LEU A 198 -6.15 -1.28 -19.95
CA LEU A 198 -6.57 -2.06 -18.79
C LEU A 198 -7.17 -3.39 -19.25
N GLN A 199 -6.55 -4.49 -18.84
CA GLN A 199 -7.07 -5.83 -19.00
C GLN A 199 -7.45 -6.37 -17.63
N LEU A 200 -8.73 -6.65 -17.43
CA LEU A 200 -9.28 -7.20 -16.20
C LEU A 200 -9.87 -8.58 -16.46
N LYS A 201 -9.52 -9.55 -15.62
CA LYS A 201 -9.94 -10.95 -15.76
C LYS A 201 -10.72 -11.42 -14.53
N GLY A 202 -11.52 -12.46 -14.73
CA GLY A 202 -12.24 -13.12 -13.64
C GLY A 202 -13.17 -12.17 -12.90
N ARG A 203 -13.04 -12.14 -11.57
CA ARG A 203 -13.89 -11.36 -10.65
C ARG A 203 -13.25 -10.03 -10.24
N SER A 204 -12.33 -9.53 -11.07
CA SER A 204 -11.61 -8.29 -10.78
C SER A 204 -12.52 -7.07 -10.78
N GLN A 205 -12.07 -6.02 -10.11
CA GLN A 205 -12.84 -4.80 -9.95
C GLN A 205 -12.04 -3.59 -10.41
N LEU A 206 -12.68 -2.70 -11.16
CA LEU A 206 -12.14 -1.41 -11.57
C LEU A 206 -12.99 -0.29 -10.99
N ASN A 207 -12.38 0.62 -10.24
CA ASN A 207 -13.02 1.83 -9.75
C ASN A 207 -12.33 3.05 -10.37
N LEU A 208 -13.03 3.74 -11.27
CA LEU A 208 -12.61 5.01 -11.84
C LEU A 208 -13.36 6.15 -11.16
N ASP A 209 -12.75 6.75 -10.16
CA ASP A 209 -13.32 7.88 -9.44
C ASP A 209 -12.97 9.20 -10.14
N ASN A 210 -13.63 9.49 -11.28
CA ASN A 210 -13.42 10.70 -12.08
C ASN A 210 -11.94 11.05 -12.44
N PRO A 211 -11.08 10.09 -12.84
CA PRO A 211 -9.72 10.41 -13.28
C PRO A 211 -9.73 11.08 -14.67
N THR A 212 -8.66 11.81 -14.98
CA THR A 212 -8.43 12.30 -16.35
C THR A 212 -7.71 11.22 -17.16
N ILE A 213 -8.40 10.56 -18.09
CA ILE A 213 -7.82 9.57 -19.02
C ILE A 213 -8.08 10.06 -20.45
N VAL A 214 -7.02 10.38 -21.20
CA VAL A 214 -7.16 10.92 -22.57
C VAL A 214 -7.56 9.83 -23.56
N LYS A 215 -6.87 8.68 -23.53
CA LYS A 215 -7.20 7.50 -24.34
C LYS A 215 -7.23 6.25 -23.48
N GLY A 216 -8.37 5.58 -23.42
CA GLY A 216 -8.55 4.33 -22.68
C GLY A 216 -8.90 3.16 -23.59
N ASN A 217 -8.19 2.04 -23.42
CA ASN A 217 -8.50 0.75 -24.03
C ASN A 217 -8.79 -0.25 -22.91
N TYR A 218 -10.03 -0.72 -22.82
CA TYR A 218 -10.49 -1.55 -21.71
C TYR A 218 -10.94 -2.92 -22.22
N HIS A 219 -10.42 -3.98 -21.61
CA HIS A 219 -10.82 -5.36 -21.87
C HIS A 219 -11.26 -5.98 -20.55
N PHE A 220 -12.56 -6.26 -20.44
CA PHE A 220 -13.17 -6.82 -19.23
C PHE A 220 -13.53 -8.30 -19.46
N GLY A 221 -13.21 -9.15 -18.49
CA GLY A 221 -13.71 -10.52 -18.44
C GLY A 221 -15.15 -10.59 -17.93
N ASP A 222 -15.80 -11.73 -18.16
CA ASP A 222 -17.26 -11.93 -17.98
C ASP A 222 -17.83 -11.56 -16.60
N SER A 223 -17.01 -11.63 -15.54
CA SER A 223 -17.43 -11.35 -14.15
C SER A 223 -16.75 -10.10 -13.56
N THR A 224 -16.22 -9.23 -14.41
CA THR A 224 -15.56 -7.99 -13.97
C THR A 224 -16.61 -6.98 -13.53
N MET A 225 -16.37 -6.32 -12.39
CA MET A 225 -17.19 -5.19 -11.95
C MET A 225 -16.46 -3.88 -12.25
N VAL A 226 -17.18 -2.90 -12.79
CA VAL A 226 -16.65 -1.58 -13.11
C VAL A 226 -17.52 -0.51 -12.48
N THR A 227 -16.93 0.27 -11.58
CA THR A 227 -17.54 1.46 -10.97
C THR A 227 -16.97 2.70 -11.63
N LEU A 228 -17.83 3.56 -12.17
CA LEU A 228 -17.46 4.79 -12.87
C LEU A 228 -18.11 5.98 -12.19
N SER A 229 -17.36 7.07 -12.00
CA SER A 229 -17.90 8.36 -11.54
C SER A 229 -17.44 9.52 -12.43
N GLY A 230 -18.22 10.59 -12.47
CA GLY A 230 -17.87 11.84 -13.17
C GLY A 230 -17.59 11.67 -14.66
N GLN A 231 -16.45 12.19 -15.13
CA GLN A 231 -16.05 12.13 -16.54
C GLN A 231 -15.82 10.70 -17.05
N ALA A 232 -15.54 9.75 -16.15
CA ALA A 232 -15.38 8.34 -16.52
C ALA A 232 -16.69 7.71 -17.01
N LEU A 233 -17.85 8.30 -16.72
CA LEU A 233 -19.15 7.85 -17.25
C LEU A 233 -19.23 7.93 -18.77
N LYS A 234 -18.40 8.76 -19.42
CA LYS A 234 -18.31 8.83 -20.89
C LYS A 234 -17.82 7.53 -21.54
N LEU A 235 -17.26 6.60 -20.76
CA LEU A 235 -16.86 5.28 -21.23
C LEU A 235 -18.05 4.36 -21.52
N VAL A 236 -19.22 4.65 -20.94
CA VAL A 236 -20.46 3.92 -21.23
C VAL A 236 -21.08 4.58 -22.46
N PRO A 237 -21.35 3.83 -23.55
CA PRO A 237 -22.09 4.35 -24.69
C PRO A 237 -23.42 4.93 -24.20
N GLN A 238 -23.68 6.20 -24.49
CA GLN A 238 -25.01 6.77 -24.29
C GLN A 238 -25.92 6.16 -25.36
N GLN A 239 -26.94 5.41 -24.92
CA GLN A 239 -28.01 4.89 -25.79
C GLN A 239 -28.89 6.03 -26.29
#